data_AF-A0A534SDH8-F1
#
_entry.id   AF-A0A534SDH8-F1
#
_cell.length_a   1.000
_cell.length_b   1.000
_cell.length_c   1.000
_cell.angle_alpha   90.00
_cell.angle_beta   90.00
_cell.angle_gamma   90.00
#
_symmetry.space_group_name_H-M   'P 1'
#
loop_
_entity.id
_entity.type
_entity.pdbx_description
1 polymer ?
#
loop_
_entity_poly.entity_id
_entity_poly.type
_entity_poly.pdbx_seq_one_letter_code
_entity_poly.pdbx_strand_id
1 'polypeptide(L)'
;RTVSANLGMSYSVANVVAEAGLDHIRRWLPFACDEQSLRNQIKNKMIRPTTIPQTVADLQVEQAIAREALRLALEQHKQLAVGLKGVQQERSVSDAFAQTASGQSLIDMFALDLIIGSGGILSHAPRRVQAMIMLIDAYAPLGITQLAVDSIFMMPHLGVLSTVNEQAATEVFVKDCLVPLGTCVAPNGTGKAGERCFAYRLLLPGERVVEDRISVGDIRLLPLEANHEAGIELTPTRGFDFGAGDGKKVTGKVKGGVVGLILDARGRPLSIAGDEAARVRQLQTWAQAVNLYPAEGAGGWGSGTGKEKRDRD
;
A
#
# COMPACT_ATOMS: atom_id res chain seq x y z
N ARG A 1 6.84 -18.73 5.93
CA ARG A 1 7.51 -17.91 4.87
C ARG A 1 7.12 -18.46 3.52
N THR A 2 6.75 -17.61 2.56
CA THR A 2 6.52 -18.01 1.16
C THR A 2 7.30 -17.07 0.23
N VAL A 3 7.46 -17.44 -1.04
CA VAL A 3 8.14 -16.62 -2.05
C VAL A 3 7.33 -16.64 -3.34
N SER A 4 7.00 -15.46 -3.86
CA SER A 4 6.29 -15.27 -5.15
C SER A 4 7.28 -14.86 -6.23
N ALA A 5 8.13 -15.78 -6.67
CA ALA A 5 9.25 -15.48 -7.57
C ALA A 5 8.81 -15.00 -8.97
N ASN A 6 7.55 -15.26 -9.35
CA ASN A 6 6.95 -14.89 -10.63
C ASN A 6 6.36 -13.47 -10.66
N LEU A 7 6.29 -12.76 -9.53
CA LEU A 7 5.62 -11.45 -9.41
C LEU A 7 6.64 -10.32 -9.15
N GLY A 8 7.38 -9.95 -10.21
CA GLY A 8 8.45 -8.96 -10.14
C GLY A 8 8.27 -7.81 -11.13
N MET A 9 8.81 -6.63 -10.78
CA MET A 9 8.69 -5.41 -11.59
C MET A 9 9.67 -5.30 -12.78
N SER A 10 10.69 -6.15 -12.80
CA SER A 10 11.71 -6.16 -13.85
C SER A 10 11.37 -7.25 -14.88
N TYR A 11 12.08 -8.38 -14.85
CA TYR A 11 11.96 -9.46 -15.83
C TYR A 11 10.62 -10.21 -15.79
N SER A 12 9.84 -10.05 -14.71
CA SER A 12 8.57 -10.76 -14.51
C SER A 12 7.34 -9.86 -14.60
N VAL A 13 7.49 -8.63 -15.10
CA VAL A 13 6.38 -7.67 -15.19
C VAL A 13 5.25 -8.20 -16.07
N ALA A 14 5.58 -9.00 -17.09
CA ALA A 14 4.59 -9.66 -17.96
C ALA A 14 3.70 -10.64 -17.19
N ASN A 15 4.25 -11.35 -16.20
CA ASN A 15 3.48 -12.29 -15.38
C ASN A 15 2.50 -11.54 -14.48
N VAL A 16 2.93 -10.40 -13.90
CA VAL A 16 2.03 -9.52 -13.14
C VAL A 16 0.86 -9.08 -14.02
N VAL A 17 1.14 -8.68 -15.26
CA VAL A 17 0.11 -8.22 -16.21
C VAL A 17 -0.80 -9.37 -16.64
N ALA A 18 -0.25 -10.56 -16.86
CA ALA A 18 -1.02 -11.75 -17.22
C ALA A 18 -1.94 -12.22 -16.09
N GLU A 19 -1.49 -12.12 -14.83
CA GLU A 19 -2.24 -12.57 -13.66
C GLU A 19 -3.23 -11.52 -13.14
N ALA A 20 -2.85 -10.23 -13.15
CA ALA A 20 -3.73 -9.15 -12.72
C ALA A 20 -4.73 -8.74 -13.80
N GLY A 21 -4.33 -8.78 -15.07
CA GLY A 21 -5.07 -8.17 -16.17
C GLY A 21 -4.88 -6.64 -16.24
N LEU A 22 -5.06 -6.08 -17.44
CA LEU A 22 -4.83 -4.65 -17.67
C LEU A 22 -5.82 -3.74 -16.96
N ASP A 23 -7.07 -4.15 -16.78
CA ASP A 23 -8.07 -3.34 -16.10
C ASP A 23 -7.71 -3.11 -14.63
N HIS A 24 -7.16 -4.13 -13.97
CA HIS A 24 -6.67 -4.02 -12.59
C HIS A 24 -5.43 -3.12 -12.45
N ILE A 25 -4.66 -2.93 -13.51
CA ILE A 25 -3.56 -1.96 -13.54
C ILE A 25 -4.12 -0.56 -13.85
N ARG A 26 -4.93 -0.44 -14.91
CA ARG A 26 -5.53 0.81 -15.37
C ARG A 26 -6.38 1.47 -14.30
N ARG A 27 -7.00 0.70 -13.40
CA ARG A 27 -7.81 1.25 -12.30
C ARG A 27 -7.05 2.16 -11.33
N TRP A 28 -5.71 2.13 -11.34
CA TRP A 28 -4.87 2.97 -10.48
C TRP A 28 -4.36 4.23 -11.18
N LEU A 29 -4.67 4.43 -12.46
CA LEU A 29 -4.18 5.57 -13.23
C LEU A 29 -5.07 6.80 -12.99
N PRO A 30 -4.51 7.92 -12.49
CA PRO A 30 -5.26 9.15 -12.21
C PRO A 30 -5.45 10.02 -13.47
N PHE A 31 -5.54 9.38 -14.63
CA PHE A 31 -5.74 10.00 -15.94
C PHE A 31 -6.37 8.97 -16.90
N ALA A 32 -6.95 9.46 -18.00
CA ALA A 32 -7.46 8.59 -19.05
C ALA A 32 -6.30 7.96 -19.81
N CYS A 33 -6.34 6.64 -19.96
CA CYS A 33 -5.30 5.86 -20.63
C CYS A 33 -5.98 4.83 -21.52
N ASP A 34 -5.71 4.86 -22.83
CA ASP A 34 -6.16 3.79 -23.70
C ASP A 34 -5.34 2.51 -23.47
N GLU A 35 -5.97 1.36 -23.74
CA GLU A 35 -5.37 0.06 -23.48
C GLU A 35 -4.12 -0.19 -24.35
N GLN A 36 -4.13 0.29 -25.60
CA GLN A 36 -3.02 0.08 -26.53
C GLN A 36 -1.76 0.79 -26.06
N SER A 37 -1.91 2.03 -25.59
CA SER A 37 -0.80 2.80 -25.04
C SER A 37 -0.25 2.17 -23.76
N LEU A 38 -1.12 1.72 -22.84
CA LEU A 38 -0.71 1.00 -21.63
C LEU A 38 0.07 -0.28 -21.98
N ARG A 39 -0.42 -1.08 -22.94
CA ARG A 39 0.25 -2.28 -23.44
C ARG A 39 1.63 -1.96 -24.01
N ASN A 40 1.74 -0.91 -24.82
CA ASN A 40 3.00 -0.52 -25.43
C ASN A 40 4.04 -0.12 -24.38
N GLN A 41 3.62 0.63 -23.37
CA GLN A 41 4.51 1.05 -22.29
C GLN A 41 5.00 -0.14 -21.44
N ILE A 42 4.09 -1.06 -21.11
CA ILE A 42 4.43 -2.32 -20.41
C ILE A 42 5.43 -3.13 -21.24
N LYS A 43 5.19 -3.29 -22.55
CA LYS A 43 6.11 -4.00 -23.46
C LYS A 43 7.50 -3.35 -23.50
N ASN A 44 7.57 -2.02 -23.55
CA ASN A 44 8.84 -1.30 -23.51
C ASN A 44 9.59 -1.57 -22.20
N LYS A 45 8.88 -1.58 -21.06
CA LYS A 45 9.46 -1.94 -19.77
C LYS A 45 9.93 -3.40 -19.72
N MET A 46 9.17 -4.33 -20.31
CA MET A 46 9.59 -5.74 -20.42
C MET A 46 10.90 -5.90 -21.20
N ILE A 47 11.04 -5.20 -22.34
CA ILE A 47 12.24 -5.27 -23.17
C ILE A 47 13.43 -4.58 -22.50
N ARG A 48 13.16 -3.50 -21.75
CA ARG A 48 14.19 -2.68 -21.09
C ARG A 48 13.86 -2.48 -19.60
N PRO A 49 14.01 -3.53 -18.76
CA PRO A 49 13.53 -3.54 -17.37
C PRO A 49 14.20 -2.52 -16.45
N THR A 50 15.39 -2.04 -16.82
CA THR A 50 16.16 -1.03 -16.07
C THR A 50 15.88 0.41 -16.53
N THR A 51 14.98 0.62 -17.50
CA THR A 51 14.57 1.97 -17.91
C THR A 51 13.90 2.68 -16.73
N ILE A 52 14.29 3.93 -16.50
CA ILE A 52 13.72 4.78 -15.46
C ILE A 52 12.59 5.62 -16.09
N PRO A 53 11.44 5.79 -15.41
CA PRO A 53 10.39 6.70 -15.84
C PRO A 53 10.91 8.09 -16.23
N GLN A 54 10.54 8.58 -17.40
CA GLN A 54 10.94 9.91 -17.88
C GLN A 54 9.88 10.96 -17.59
N THR A 55 8.62 10.54 -17.40
CA THR A 55 7.49 11.41 -17.07
C THR A 55 6.77 10.94 -15.80
N VAL A 56 5.94 11.82 -15.21
CA VAL A 56 5.08 11.45 -14.07
C VAL A 56 4.07 10.38 -14.46
N ALA A 57 3.54 10.44 -15.69
CA ALA A 57 2.66 9.41 -16.24
C ALA A 57 3.36 8.05 -16.33
N ASP A 58 4.64 8.03 -16.74
CA ASP A 58 5.43 6.80 -16.77
C ASP A 58 5.57 6.19 -15.38
N LEU A 59 5.90 7.03 -14.40
CA LEU A 59 6.04 6.63 -13.01
C LEU A 59 4.72 6.09 -12.46
N GLN A 60 3.60 6.75 -12.77
CA GLN A 60 2.26 6.34 -12.34
C GLN A 60 1.89 4.95 -12.87
N VAL A 61 2.26 4.62 -14.11
CA VAL A 61 2.05 3.28 -14.67
C VAL A 61 2.92 2.23 -13.98
N GLU A 62 4.20 2.50 -13.75
CA GLU A 62 5.06 1.55 -13.02
C GLU A 62 4.56 1.31 -11.59
N GLN A 63 4.11 2.36 -10.91
CA GLN A 63 3.54 2.24 -9.57
C GLN A 63 2.17 1.54 -9.57
N ALA A 64 1.37 1.66 -10.63
CA ALA A 64 0.12 0.92 -10.79
C ALA A 64 0.38 -0.59 -10.91
N ILE A 65 1.38 -0.98 -11.70
CA ILE A 65 1.78 -2.39 -11.84
C ILE A 65 2.34 -2.92 -10.51
N ALA A 66 3.13 -2.11 -9.79
CA ALA A 66 3.69 -2.49 -8.49
C ALA A 66 2.61 -2.76 -7.44
N ARG A 67 1.53 -1.96 -7.40
CA ARG A 67 0.37 -2.22 -6.53
C ARG A 67 -0.23 -3.60 -6.79
N GLU A 68 -0.41 -3.97 -8.06
CA GLU A 68 -0.94 -5.29 -8.42
C GLU A 68 0.03 -6.43 -8.12
N ALA A 69 1.33 -6.26 -8.38
CA ALA A 69 2.34 -7.25 -8.03
C ALA A 69 2.36 -7.55 -6.52
N LEU A 70 2.35 -6.50 -5.70
CA LEU A 70 2.31 -6.61 -4.25
C LEU A 70 0.98 -7.26 -3.78
N ARG A 71 -0.16 -6.82 -4.32
CA ARG A 71 -1.48 -7.38 -3.97
C ARG A 71 -1.55 -8.88 -4.27
N LEU A 72 -1.11 -9.29 -5.47
CA LEU A 72 -1.07 -10.70 -5.87
C LEU A 72 -0.13 -11.52 -4.98
N ALA A 73 1.04 -10.97 -4.62
CA ALA A 73 1.97 -11.64 -3.73
C ALA A 73 1.38 -11.88 -2.33
N LEU A 74 0.63 -10.91 -1.77
CA LEU A 74 -0.08 -11.09 -0.51
C LEU A 74 -1.20 -12.12 -0.62
N GLU A 75 -1.98 -12.08 -1.70
CA GLU A 75 -3.05 -13.06 -1.95
C GLU A 75 -2.48 -14.48 -2.04
N GLN A 76 -1.42 -14.68 -2.83
CA GLN A 76 -0.71 -15.96 -2.91
C GLN A 76 -0.17 -16.39 -1.54
N HIS A 77 0.38 -15.45 -0.75
CA HIS A 77 0.84 -15.75 0.60
C HIS A 77 -0.30 -16.24 1.50
N LYS A 78 -1.46 -15.58 1.48
CA LYS A 78 -2.65 -15.96 2.26
C LYS A 78 -3.16 -17.36 1.91
N GLN A 79 -3.09 -17.74 0.63
CA GLN A 79 -3.50 -19.06 0.14
C GLN A 79 -2.55 -20.18 0.56
N LEU A 80 -1.25 -19.88 0.68
CA LEU A 80 -0.22 -20.85 1.06
C LEU A 80 -0.06 -20.96 2.58
N ALA A 81 -0.22 -19.86 3.31
CA ALA A 81 -0.16 -19.80 4.76
C ALA A 81 -1.51 -20.20 5.36
N VAL A 82 -1.91 -21.46 5.19
CA VAL A 82 -3.15 -22.02 5.74
C VAL A 82 -2.86 -23.08 6.80
N GLY A 83 -3.83 -23.33 7.69
CA GLY A 83 -3.76 -24.46 8.62
C GLY A 83 -3.66 -25.81 7.89
N LEU A 84 -3.15 -26.84 8.59
CA LEU A 84 -2.95 -28.18 8.03
C LEU A 84 -4.25 -28.74 7.43
N LYS A 85 -4.24 -29.00 6.12
CA LYS A 85 -5.31 -29.74 5.42
C LYS A 85 -5.12 -31.24 5.65
N GLY A 86 -6.09 -31.92 6.26
CA GLY A 86 -6.16 -33.39 6.29
C GLY A 86 -5.61 -34.09 7.53
N VAL A 87 -5.23 -33.37 8.60
CA VAL A 87 -4.95 -33.99 9.90
C VAL A 87 -6.29 -34.22 10.61
N GLN A 88 -6.59 -35.47 11.01
CA GLN A 88 -7.67 -35.76 11.95
C GLN A 88 -7.33 -35.06 13.27
N GLN A 89 -7.89 -33.87 13.48
CA GLN A 89 -7.94 -33.30 14.83
C GLN A 89 -8.85 -34.21 15.66
N GLU A 90 -8.39 -34.67 16.82
CA GLU A 90 -9.26 -35.30 17.81
C GLU A 90 -10.30 -34.25 18.22
N ARG A 91 -11.52 -34.38 17.71
CA ARG A 91 -12.59 -33.42 17.94
C ARG A 91 -13.30 -33.77 19.23
N SER A 92 -13.37 -32.82 20.15
CA SER A 92 -14.30 -32.87 21.27
C SER A 92 -15.72 -32.52 20.76
N VAL A 93 -16.76 -32.94 21.49
CA VAL A 93 -18.16 -32.57 21.16
C VAL A 93 -18.36 -31.05 21.15
N SER A 94 -17.54 -30.30 21.88
CA SER A 94 -17.49 -28.83 21.87
C SER A 94 -16.96 -28.24 20.55
N ASP A 95 -16.07 -28.92 19.84
CA ASP A 95 -15.49 -28.43 18.57
C ASP A 95 -16.47 -28.55 17.39
N ALA A 96 -17.55 -29.34 17.55
CA ALA A 96 -18.61 -29.45 16.54
C ALA A 96 -19.45 -28.17 16.41
N PHE A 97 -19.52 -27.35 17.47
CA PHE A 97 -20.23 -26.07 17.46
C PHE A 97 -19.36 -24.91 16.97
N ALA A 98 -18.04 -25.02 17.08
CA ALA A 98 -17.07 -24.05 16.56
C ALA A 98 -16.56 -24.49 15.18
N GLN A 99 -17.44 -24.51 14.18
CA GLN A 99 -17.07 -24.79 12.78
C GLN A 99 -16.03 -23.76 12.27
N THR A 100 -14.75 -23.98 12.54
CA THR A 100 -13.65 -23.36 11.82
C THR A 100 -13.30 -24.27 10.65
N ALA A 101 -13.64 -23.83 9.44
CA ALA A 101 -13.41 -24.60 8.23
C ALA A 101 -11.91 -24.84 8.03
N SER A 102 -11.52 -26.07 7.67
CA SER A 102 -10.15 -26.37 7.29
C SER A 102 -9.72 -25.53 6.07
N GLY A 103 -8.50 -25.00 6.09
CA GLY A 103 -7.97 -24.17 5.00
C GLY A 103 -8.19 -22.66 5.13
N GLN A 104 -8.59 -22.15 6.30
CA GLN A 104 -8.51 -20.72 6.58
C GLN A 104 -7.05 -20.24 6.58
N SER A 105 -6.83 -19.01 6.08
CA SER A 105 -5.53 -18.36 6.12
C SER A 105 -5.13 -18.08 7.57
N LEU A 106 -3.86 -18.32 7.90
CA LEU A 106 -3.25 -17.98 9.19
C LEU A 106 -2.93 -16.49 9.30
N ILE A 107 -3.15 -15.72 8.23
CA ILE A 107 -2.84 -14.29 8.17
C ILE A 107 -4.03 -13.48 8.71
N ASP A 108 -3.92 -13.06 9.96
CA ASP A 108 -4.80 -12.05 10.54
C ASP A 108 -4.24 -10.65 10.27
N MET A 109 -4.98 -9.86 9.50
CA MET A 109 -4.57 -8.51 9.13
C MET A 109 -4.60 -7.52 10.31
N PHE A 110 -5.40 -7.75 11.35
CA PHE A 110 -5.38 -6.92 12.57
C PHE A 110 -4.16 -7.20 13.45
N ALA A 111 -3.53 -8.36 13.30
CA ALA A 111 -2.32 -8.74 14.02
C ALA A 111 -1.02 -8.27 13.32
N LEU A 112 -1.12 -7.58 12.17
CA LEU A 112 0.02 -7.05 11.44
C LEU A 112 0.39 -5.64 11.92
N ASP A 113 1.31 -5.58 12.88
CA ASP A 113 1.77 -4.32 13.46
C ASP A 113 2.79 -3.56 12.58
N LEU A 114 3.50 -4.27 11.68
CA LEU A 114 4.58 -3.71 10.86
C LEU A 114 4.61 -4.30 9.46
N ILE A 115 4.66 -3.43 8.45
CA ILE A 115 4.89 -3.77 7.04
C ILE A 115 6.19 -3.11 6.59
N ILE A 116 7.13 -3.90 6.09
CA ILE A 116 8.38 -3.39 5.50
C ILE A 116 8.37 -3.65 4.00
N GLY A 117 8.39 -2.58 3.21
CA GLY A 117 8.53 -2.65 1.77
C GLY A 117 9.99 -2.73 1.33
N SER A 118 10.31 -3.61 0.39
CA SER A 118 11.66 -3.71 -0.19
C SER A 118 11.59 -3.97 -1.70
N GLY A 119 12.64 -3.62 -2.43
CA GLY A 119 12.75 -3.76 -3.88
C GLY A 119 12.78 -2.42 -4.60
N GLY A 120 13.39 -2.40 -5.80
CA GLY A 120 13.77 -1.16 -6.48
C GLY A 120 12.67 -0.09 -6.60
N ILE A 121 11.42 -0.49 -6.89
CA ILE A 121 10.29 0.46 -7.02
C ILE A 121 9.90 1.13 -5.69
N LEU A 122 10.10 0.45 -4.55
CA LEU A 122 9.80 0.96 -3.21
C LEU A 122 11.01 1.69 -2.62
N SER A 123 12.20 1.10 -2.74
CA SER A 123 13.47 1.63 -2.23
C SER A 123 13.86 2.94 -2.90
N HIS A 124 13.61 3.07 -4.21
CA HIS A 124 13.96 4.25 -5.02
C HIS A 124 12.75 5.07 -5.47
N ALA A 125 11.59 4.93 -4.81
CA ALA A 125 10.45 5.81 -5.06
C ALA A 125 10.88 7.29 -4.89
N PRO A 126 10.66 8.17 -5.89
CA PRO A 126 11.10 9.56 -5.84
C PRO A 126 10.63 10.33 -4.58
N ARG A 127 9.45 9.97 -4.05
CA ARG A 127 8.94 10.49 -2.78
C ARG A 127 8.55 9.32 -1.88
N ARG A 128 8.91 9.37 -0.59
CA ARG A 128 8.61 8.29 0.37
C ARG A 128 7.11 8.01 0.54
N VAL A 129 6.26 9.04 0.39
CA VAL A 129 4.80 8.87 0.39
C VAL A 129 4.32 7.94 -0.73
N GLN A 130 5.01 7.87 -1.87
CA GLN A 130 4.65 6.97 -2.96
C GLN A 130 4.86 5.51 -2.59
N ALA A 131 5.97 5.19 -1.90
CA ALA A 131 6.20 3.86 -1.36
C ALA A 131 5.14 3.49 -0.30
N MET A 132 4.84 4.41 0.62
CA MET A 132 3.82 4.20 1.65
C MET A 132 2.43 3.93 1.05
N ILE A 133 2.00 4.75 0.08
CA ILE A 133 0.70 4.57 -0.58
C ILE A 133 0.65 3.29 -1.41
N MET A 134 1.71 2.90 -2.11
CA MET A 134 1.75 1.61 -2.81
C MET A 134 1.55 0.42 -1.85
N LEU A 135 2.19 0.45 -0.67
CA LEU A 135 2.01 -0.59 0.36
C LEU A 135 0.58 -0.59 0.93
N ILE A 136 0.03 0.58 1.24
CA ILE A 136 -1.35 0.71 1.76
C ILE A 136 -2.36 0.22 0.72
N ASP A 137 -2.21 0.61 -0.54
CA ASP A 137 -3.11 0.23 -1.62
C ASP A 137 -3.06 -1.27 -1.92
N ALA A 138 -1.88 -1.88 -1.84
CA ALA A 138 -1.67 -3.29 -2.16
C ALA A 138 -2.07 -4.23 -1.01
N TYR A 139 -1.68 -3.89 0.22
CA TYR A 139 -1.84 -4.77 1.38
C TYR A 139 -3.07 -4.45 2.21
N ALA A 140 -3.66 -3.26 2.04
CA ALA A 140 -4.88 -2.85 2.70
C ALA A 140 -4.83 -3.09 4.22
N PRO A 141 -3.84 -2.53 4.94
CA PRO A 141 -3.65 -2.75 6.38
C PRO A 141 -4.91 -2.39 7.18
N LEU A 142 -5.09 -3.04 8.33
CA LEU A 142 -6.21 -2.89 9.25
C LEU A 142 -5.71 -2.54 10.66
N GLY A 143 -6.49 -1.73 11.39
CA GLY A 143 -6.10 -1.29 12.72
C GLY A 143 -5.05 -0.19 12.66
N ILE A 144 -4.03 -0.30 13.51
CA ILE A 144 -2.90 0.62 13.60
C ILE A 144 -1.65 -0.13 13.14
N THR A 145 -1.19 0.13 11.91
CA THR A 145 -0.07 -0.60 11.30
C THR A 145 1.07 0.35 10.94
N GLN A 146 2.28 0.04 11.40
CA GLN A 146 3.49 0.78 11.02
C GLN A 146 3.96 0.35 9.63
N LEU A 147 4.51 1.31 8.87
CA LEU A 147 5.11 1.06 7.57
C LEU A 147 6.55 1.56 7.55
N ALA A 148 7.42 0.77 6.95
CA ALA A 148 8.81 1.12 6.71
C ALA A 148 9.25 0.63 5.33
N VAL A 149 10.41 1.07 4.88
CA VAL A 149 11.06 0.54 3.69
C VAL A 149 12.53 0.20 3.95
N ASP A 150 13.00 -0.83 3.26
CA ASP A 150 14.43 -1.06 3.02
C ASP A 150 14.88 -0.10 1.92
N SER A 151 15.56 0.97 2.31
CA SER A 151 15.85 2.10 1.44
C SER A 151 16.95 1.84 0.40
N ILE A 152 17.78 0.82 0.61
CA ILE A 152 18.92 0.48 -0.27
C ILE A 152 18.83 -0.95 -0.82
N PHE A 153 17.71 -1.63 -0.62
CA PHE A 153 17.46 -3.00 -1.09
C PHE A 153 18.52 -4.02 -0.61
N MET A 154 18.97 -3.86 0.65
CA MET A 154 20.02 -4.71 1.24
C MET A 154 19.50 -5.86 2.08
N MET A 155 18.21 -5.90 2.41
CA MET A 155 17.67 -6.91 3.32
C MET A 155 18.01 -8.36 2.92
N PRO A 156 17.93 -8.79 1.64
CA PRO A 156 18.33 -10.15 1.26
C PRO A 156 19.81 -10.46 1.54
N HIS A 157 20.70 -9.49 1.27
CA HIS A 157 22.14 -9.62 1.48
C HIS A 157 22.49 -9.62 2.98
N LEU A 158 21.83 -8.80 3.78
CA LEU A 158 21.98 -8.79 5.24
C LEU A 158 21.50 -10.10 5.87
N GLY A 159 20.50 -10.75 5.30
CA GLY A 159 20.07 -12.09 5.71
C GLY A 159 21.14 -13.18 5.48
N VAL A 160 22.04 -13.00 4.50
CA VAL A 160 23.21 -13.87 4.34
C VAL A 160 24.29 -13.50 5.34
N LEU A 161 24.58 -12.20 5.49
CA LEU A 161 25.59 -11.70 6.44
C LEU A 161 25.27 -12.11 7.88
N SER A 162 23.99 -12.16 8.27
CA SER A 162 23.59 -12.53 9.63
C SER A 162 23.98 -13.95 10.02
N THR A 163 24.24 -14.84 9.04
CA THR A 163 24.76 -16.19 9.30
C THR A 163 26.23 -16.20 9.73
N VAL A 164 26.95 -15.12 9.46
CA VAL A 164 28.38 -14.93 9.79
C VAL A 164 28.53 -13.98 10.97
N ASN A 165 27.81 -12.85 10.96
CA ASN A 165 27.82 -11.85 12.03
C ASN A 165 26.43 -11.21 12.17
N GLU A 166 25.61 -11.77 13.05
CA GLU A 166 24.24 -11.32 13.32
C GLU A 166 24.20 -9.88 13.85
N GLN A 167 25.13 -9.49 14.72
CA GLN A 167 25.16 -8.16 15.31
C GLN A 167 25.43 -7.09 14.25
N ALA A 168 26.43 -7.28 13.40
CA ALA A 168 26.75 -6.35 12.33
C ALA A 168 25.62 -6.26 11.29
N ALA A 169 25.03 -7.39 10.90
CA ALA A 169 23.90 -7.41 9.98
C ALA A 169 22.69 -6.65 10.52
N THR A 170 22.37 -6.86 11.80
CA THR A 170 21.28 -6.15 12.49
C THR A 170 21.56 -4.65 12.60
N GLU A 171 22.79 -4.28 12.96
CA GLU A 171 23.18 -2.88 13.11
C GLU A 171 23.07 -2.11 11.79
N VAL A 172 23.60 -2.67 10.69
CA VAL A 172 23.48 -2.08 9.35
C VAL A 172 22.02 -2.03 8.90
N PHE A 173 21.23 -3.07 9.19
CA PHE A 173 19.81 -3.07 8.84
C PHE A 173 19.06 -1.93 9.52
N VAL A 174 19.19 -1.81 10.84
CA VAL A 174 18.43 -0.86 11.66
C VAL A 174 18.90 0.57 11.44
N LYS A 175 20.21 0.79 11.31
CA LYS A 175 20.79 2.15 11.21
C LYS A 175 20.82 2.69 9.78
N ASP A 176 21.12 1.84 8.80
CA ASP A 176 21.43 2.31 7.44
C ASP A 176 20.36 1.94 6.41
N CYS A 177 19.63 0.84 6.61
CA CYS A 177 18.68 0.35 5.60
C CYS A 177 17.24 0.73 5.90
N LEU A 178 16.79 0.51 7.14
CA LEU A 178 15.40 0.64 7.53
C LEU A 178 14.99 2.11 7.68
N VAL A 179 14.09 2.57 6.82
CA VAL A 179 13.51 3.90 6.90
C VAL A 179 12.04 3.80 7.31
N PRO A 180 11.67 4.23 8.53
CA PRO A 180 10.27 4.32 8.94
C PRO A 180 9.51 5.34 8.08
N LEU A 181 8.45 4.89 7.42
CA LEU A 181 7.56 5.77 6.66
C LEU A 181 6.56 6.45 7.61
N GLY A 182 6.06 5.71 8.59
CA GLY A 182 5.13 6.18 9.61
C GLY A 182 4.03 5.15 9.88
N THR A 183 2.81 5.59 10.19
CA THR A 183 1.71 4.70 10.58
C THR A 183 0.50 4.88 9.67
N CYS A 184 -0.14 3.78 9.28
CA CYS A 184 -1.46 3.77 8.65
C CYS A 184 -2.50 3.33 9.69
N VAL A 185 -3.59 4.08 9.78
CA VAL A 185 -4.74 3.75 10.63
C VAL A 185 -5.96 3.59 9.75
N ALA A 186 -6.52 2.39 9.71
CA ALA A 186 -7.63 2.05 8.82
C ALA A 186 -8.60 1.05 9.47
N PRO A 187 -9.91 1.28 9.40
CA PRO A 187 -10.89 0.31 9.85
C PRO A 187 -11.14 -0.75 8.78
N ASN A 188 -11.56 -1.94 9.21
CA ASN A 188 -12.30 -2.86 8.37
C ASN A 188 -13.73 -2.34 8.19
N GLY A 189 -14.31 -2.46 6.99
CA GLY A 189 -15.67 -2.04 6.72
C GLY A 189 -15.83 -1.20 5.45
N THR A 190 -17.08 -1.06 5.04
CA THR A 190 -17.50 -0.28 3.86
C THR A 190 -18.72 0.55 4.20
N GLY A 191 -18.86 1.71 3.57
CA GLY A 191 -20.02 2.58 3.75
C GLY A 191 -20.23 3.48 2.55
N LYS A 192 -21.24 4.35 2.62
CA LYS A 192 -21.52 5.30 1.55
C LYS A 192 -20.53 6.46 1.60
N ALA A 193 -19.94 6.78 0.45
CA ALA A 193 -18.98 7.87 0.33
C ALA A 193 -19.53 9.19 0.89
N GLY A 194 -18.71 9.90 1.68
CA GLY A 194 -19.06 11.16 2.33
C GLY A 194 -19.73 11.02 3.70
N GLU A 195 -20.30 9.85 4.04
CA GLU A 195 -20.80 9.60 5.39
C GLU A 195 -19.66 9.51 6.40
N ARG A 196 -19.96 9.66 7.69
CA ARG A 196 -18.93 9.58 8.75
C ARG A 196 -18.40 8.15 8.85
N CYS A 197 -17.08 7.99 8.86
CA CYS A 197 -16.42 6.69 9.08
C CYS A 197 -15.97 6.54 10.54
N PHE A 198 -15.14 7.46 11.02
CA PHE A 198 -14.72 7.50 12.42
C PHE A 198 -14.34 8.92 12.84
N ALA A 199 -14.37 9.18 14.15
CA ALA A 199 -13.67 10.32 14.74
C ALA A 199 -12.37 9.87 15.39
N TYR A 200 -11.40 10.78 15.46
CA TYR A 200 -10.12 10.55 16.10
C TYR A 200 -9.76 11.68 17.03
N ARG A 201 -9.00 11.33 18.06
CA ARG A 201 -8.35 12.26 18.99
C ARG A 201 -6.87 11.89 19.06
N LEU A 202 -6.00 12.80 18.66
CA LEU A 202 -4.56 12.64 18.67
C LEU A 202 -3.95 13.50 19.77
N LEU A 203 -3.23 12.85 20.67
CA LEU A 203 -2.40 13.49 21.69
C LEU A 203 -0.96 13.54 21.17
N LEU A 204 -0.57 14.69 20.64
CA LEU A 204 0.77 14.96 20.10
C LEU A 204 1.77 15.28 21.24
N PRO A 205 3.08 15.23 20.96
CA PRO A 205 4.09 15.73 21.88
C PRO A 205 3.82 17.17 22.34
N GLY A 206 4.07 17.46 23.62
CA GLY A 206 3.82 18.78 24.21
C GLY A 206 2.34 19.04 24.55
N GLU A 207 1.57 17.99 24.84
CA GLU A 207 0.16 18.05 25.29
C GLU A 207 -0.82 18.67 24.28
N ARG A 208 -0.38 18.91 23.04
CA ARG A 208 -1.26 19.40 21.98
C ARG A 208 -2.24 18.30 21.57
N VAL A 209 -3.52 18.64 21.55
CA VAL A 209 -4.59 17.73 21.12
C VAL A 209 -5.14 18.16 19.76
N VAL A 210 -5.31 17.19 18.86
CA VAL A 210 -6.00 17.37 17.58
C VAL A 210 -7.19 16.41 17.53
N GLU A 211 -8.39 16.95 17.35
CA GLU A 211 -9.64 16.20 17.28
C GLU A 211 -10.38 16.54 16.00
N ASP A 212 -10.76 15.52 15.24
CA ASP A 212 -11.55 15.69 14.03
C ASP A 212 -12.25 14.37 13.64
N ARG A 213 -12.92 14.38 12.50
CA ARG A 213 -13.58 13.24 11.86
C ARG A 213 -13.05 13.03 10.45
N ILE A 214 -13.21 11.81 9.98
CA ILE A 214 -12.95 11.42 8.60
C ILE A 214 -14.19 10.75 8.01
N SER A 215 -14.49 11.06 6.75
CA SER A 215 -15.61 10.47 6.03
C SER A 215 -15.18 9.24 5.24
N VAL A 216 -16.15 8.36 4.97
CA VAL A 216 -15.96 7.18 4.14
C VAL A 216 -15.55 7.63 2.74
N GLY A 217 -14.50 7.00 2.21
CA GLY A 217 -13.91 7.35 0.92
C GLY A 217 -12.71 8.29 1.02
N ASP A 218 -12.43 8.87 2.19
CA ASP A 218 -11.32 9.81 2.36
C ASP A 218 -10.03 9.13 2.81
N ILE A 219 -8.92 9.78 2.46
CA ILE A 219 -7.60 9.52 3.01
C ILE A 219 -7.02 10.85 3.49
N ARG A 220 -6.39 10.87 4.66
CA ARG A 220 -5.80 12.09 5.23
C ARG A 220 -4.38 11.81 5.70
N LEU A 221 -3.44 12.65 5.28
CA LEU A 221 -2.08 12.68 5.81
C LEU A 221 -1.99 13.72 6.92
N LEU A 222 -1.58 13.28 8.11
CA LEU A 222 -1.31 14.14 9.26
C LEU A 222 0.20 14.15 9.53
N PRO A 223 0.81 15.33 9.75
CA PRO A 223 2.22 15.41 10.05
C PRO A 223 2.50 14.79 11.44
N LEU A 224 3.42 13.84 11.47
CA LEU A 224 4.00 13.27 12.68
C LEU A 224 5.45 12.90 12.35
N GLU A 225 6.38 13.72 12.84
CA GLU A 225 7.80 13.61 12.45
C GLU A 225 8.43 12.29 12.87
N ALA A 226 9.52 11.93 12.19
CA ALA A 226 10.34 10.79 12.57
C ALA A 226 10.77 10.89 14.04
N ASN A 227 10.73 9.75 14.76
CA ASN A 227 11.02 9.62 16.20
C ASN A 227 9.97 10.21 17.17
N HIS A 228 8.89 10.81 16.68
CA HIS A 228 7.77 11.19 17.54
C HIS A 228 6.70 10.09 17.61
N GLU A 229 6.14 9.92 18.80
CA GLU A 229 4.98 9.07 19.05
C GLU A 229 3.80 9.94 19.51
N ALA A 230 2.58 9.52 19.18
CA ALA A 230 1.36 10.16 19.65
C ALA A 230 0.37 9.11 20.16
N GLY A 231 -0.39 9.47 21.20
CA GLY A 231 -1.56 8.69 21.60
C GLY A 231 -2.70 8.93 20.62
N ILE A 232 -3.41 7.88 20.23
CA ILE A 232 -4.59 8.00 19.38
C ILE A 232 -5.79 7.32 20.03
N GLU A 233 -6.94 7.98 20.00
CA GLU A 233 -8.23 7.39 20.30
C GLU A 233 -9.11 7.43 19.04
N LEU A 234 -9.71 6.30 18.70
CA LEU A 234 -10.52 6.09 17.51
C LEU A 234 -11.93 5.72 17.91
N THR A 235 -12.92 6.45 17.41
CA THR A 235 -14.35 6.20 17.64
C THR A 235 -15.03 5.92 16.30
N PRO A 236 -15.07 4.65 15.86
CA PRO A 236 -15.73 4.25 14.61
C PRO A 236 -17.25 4.39 14.71
N THR A 237 -17.89 4.68 13.58
CA THR A 237 -19.34 4.48 13.45
C THR A 237 -19.65 2.99 13.31
N ARG A 238 -20.92 2.62 13.47
CA ARG A 238 -21.39 1.26 13.18
C ARG A 238 -21.08 0.89 11.71
N GLY A 239 -20.65 -0.34 11.48
CA GLY A 239 -20.16 -0.85 10.20
C GLY A 239 -18.63 -0.78 10.04
N PHE A 240 -17.90 -0.24 11.02
CA PHE A 240 -16.45 -0.10 10.98
C PHE A 240 -15.78 -0.66 12.23
N ASP A 241 -14.68 -1.37 12.04
CA ASP A 241 -13.94 -2.06 13.11
C ASP A 241 -12.43 -1.81 13.01
N PHE A 242 -11.79 -1.46 14.13
CA PHE A 242 -10.34 -1.29 14.26
C PHE A 242 -9.65 -2.48 14.95
N GLY A 243 -10.35 -3.59 15.18
CA GLY A 243 -9.84 -4.82 15.80
C GLY A 243 -10.45 -5.13 17.17
N ALA A 244 -11.34 -4.27 17.69
CA ALA A 244 -12.02 -4.47 18.97
C ALA A 244 -13.49 -4.94 18.81
N GLY A 245 -13.99 -4.96 17.57
CA GLY A 245 -15.36 -5.24 17.19
C GLY A 245 -16.09 -4.01 16.64
N ASP A 246 -17.17 -4.26 15.91
CA ASP A 246 -17.98 -3.25 15.21
C ASP A 246 -18.36 -2.04 16.08
N GLY A 247 -18.00 -0.83 15.62
CA GLY A 247 -18.37 0.43 16.27
C GLY A 247 -17.71 0.68 17.63
N LYS A 248 -16.77 -0.17 18.07
CA LYS A 248 -16.13 -0.04 19.38
C LYS A 248 -14.93 0.89 19.34
N LYS A 249 -14.80 1.70 20.39
CA LYS A 249 -13.68 2.62 20.59
C LYS A 249 -12.38 1.84 20.74
N VAL A 250 -11.32 2.31 20.09
CA VAL A 250 -9.96 1.76 20.19
C VAL A 250 -9.01 2.88 20.60
N THR A 251 -8.05 2.55 21.47
CA THR A 251 -6.97 3.46 21.87
C THR A 251 -5.63 2.80 21.59
N GLY A 252 -4.65 3.57 21.12
CA GLY A 252 -3.33 3.04 20.82
C GLY A 252 -2.27 4.12 20.72
N LYS A 253 -1.11 3.74 20.22
CA LYS A 253 0.00 4.64 19.91
C LYS A 253 0.31 4.58 18.43
N VAL A 254 0.57 5.73 17.84
CA VAL A 254 1.04 5.85 16.45
C VAL A 254 2.46 6.40 16.46
N LYS A 255 3.29 5.91 15.55
CA LYS A 255 4.66 6.38 15.37
C LYS A 255 4.76 7.18 14.08
N GLY A 256 5.47 8.31 14.16
CA GLY A 256 5.82 9.10 13.00
C GLY A 256 6.88 8.43 12.14
N GLY A 257 7.21 9.09 11.04
CA GLY A 257 8.22 8.64 10.10
C GLY A 257 8.46 9.71 9.05
N VAL A 258 9.19 9.36 8.00
CA VAL A 258 9.52 10.32 6.93
C VAL A 258 8.26 10.85 6.22
N VAL A 259 7.13 10.12 6.28
CA VAL A 259 5.84 10.54 5.72
C VAL A 259 4.91 11.06 6.81
N GLY A 260 4.72 10.30 7.89
CA GLY A 260 3.85 10.67 9.02
C GLY A 260 2.70 9.70 9.24
N LEU A 261 1.53 10.22 9.64
CA LEU A 261 0.35 9.42 9.98
C LEU A 261 -0.69 9.48 8.85
N ILE A 262 -1.04 8.34 8.27
CA ILE A 262 -2.16 8.23 7.33
C ILE A 262 -3.39 7.69 8.05
N LEU A 263 -4.49 8.44 7.94
CA LEU A 263 -5.83 7.97 8.26
C LEU A 263 -6.49 7.54 6.95
N ASP A 264 -6.77 6.25 6.78
CA ASP A 264 -7.35 5.70 5.55
C ASP A 264 -8.77 5.20 5.81
N ALA A 265 -9.76 5.97 5.37
CA ALA A 265 -11.18 5.66 5.43
C ALA A 265 -11.76 5.29 4.06
N ARG A 266 -10.90 4.94 3.08
CA ARG A 266 -11.33 4.60 1.71
C ARG A 266 -12.08 3.26 1.60
N GLY A 267 -12.18 2.54 2.72
CA GLY A 267 -12.89 1.26 2.83
C GLY A 267 -11.99 0.05 2.68
N ARG A 268 -12.47 -1.06 3.22
CA ARG A 268 -11.85 -2.38 3.17
C ARG A 268 -12.96 -3.41 2.89
N PRO A 269 -13.06 -3.98 1.67
CA PRO A 269 -12.17 -3.76 0.52
C PRO A 269 -12.24 -2.32 -0.03
N LEU A 270 -11.17 -1.90 -0.70
CA LEU A 270 -11.07 -0.56 -1.30
C LEU A 270 -12.09 -0.41 -2.44
N SER A 271 -12.90 0.65 -2.38
CA SER A 271 -13.89 0.94 -3.43
C SER A 271 -13.33 1.97 -4.42
N ILE A 272 -13.09 1.52 -5.66
CA ILE A 272 -12.68 2.37 -6.78
C ILE A 272 -13.86 2.50 -7.74
N ALA A 273 -14.16 3.71 -8.20
CA ALA A 273 -15.25 3.94 -9.14
C ALA A 273 -15.04 3.17 -10.45
N GLY A 274 -16.13 2.59 -10.98
CA GLY A 274 -16.10 1.83 -12.24
C GLY A 274 -16.04 2.72 -13.48
N ASP A 275 -16.72 3.87 -13.46
CA ASP A 275 -16.64 4.88 -14.52
C ASP A 275 -15.26 5.55 -14.54
N GLU A 276 -14.66 5.69 -15.73
CA GLU A 276 -13.30 6.22 -15.87
C GLU A 276 -13.19 7.66 -15.38
N ALA A 277 -14.15 8.53 -15.72
CA ALA A 277 -14.08 9.93 -15.31
C ALA A 277 -14.23 10.09 -13.80
N ALA A 278 -15.15 9.34 -13.17
CA ALA A 278 -15.30 9.30 -11.72
C ALA A 278 -14.05 8.72 -11.02
N ARG A 279 -13.48 7.65 -11.57
CA ARG A 279 -12.26 7.01 -11.06
C ARG A 279 -11.06 7.96 -11.10
N VAL A 280 -10.84 8.62 -12.23
CA VAL A 280 -9.75 9.58 -12.40
C VAL A 280 -9.86 10.70 -11.37
N ARG A 281 -11.06 11.29 -11.20
CA ARG A 281 -11.29 12.32 -10.18
C ARG A 281 -11.01 11.79 -8.76
N GLN A 282 -11.51 10.59 -8.44
CA GLN A 282 -11.31 9.96 -7.14
C GLN A 282 -9.81 9.78 -6.83
N LEU A 283 -9.04 9.23 -7.76
CA LEU A 283 -7.60 9.01 -7.59
C LEU A 283 -6.82 10.31 -7.51
N GLN A 284 -7.20 11.34 -8.28
CA GLN A 284 -6.61 12.67 -8.19
C GLN A 284 -6.86 13.30 -6.82
N THR A 285 -8.08 13.20 -6.28
CA THR A 285 -8.41 13.67 -4.93
C THR A 285 -7.54 12.96 -3.88
N TRP A 286 -7.40 11.64 -3.96
CA TRP A 286 -6.53 10.90 -3.02
C TRP A 286 -5.05 11.27 -3.17
N ALA A 287 -4.57 11.42 -4.41
CA ALA A 287 -3.20 11.82 -4.67
C ALA A 287 -2.90 13.22 -4.12
N GLN A 288 -3.86 14.16 -4.23
CA GLN A 288 -3.73 15.51 -3.66
C GLN A 288 -3.76 15.48 -2.13
N ALA A 289 -4.67 14.72 -1.52
CA ALA A 289 -4.85 14.63 -0.07
C ALA A 289 -3.60 14.15 0.69
N VAL A 290 -2.71 13.43 0.01
CA VAL A 290 -1.43 12.95 0.57
C VAL A 290 -0.21 13.53 -0.13
N ASN A 291 -0.40 14.50 -1.04
CA ASN A 291 0.67 15.11 -1.83
C ASN A 291 1.56 14.04 -2.53
N LEU A 292 0.93 13.12 -3.25
CA LEU A 292 1.56 11.93 -3.83
C LEU A 292 2.52 12.27 -5.00
N TYR A 293 2.13 13.21 -5.86
CA TYR A 293 2.89 13.67 -7.02
C TYR A 293 3.05 15.19 -6.97
N PRO A 294 4.08 15.77 -7.63
CA PRO A 294 4.22 17.22 -7.75
C PRO A 294 3.01 17.86 -8.44
N ALA A 295 2.69 19.11 -8.06
CA ALA A 295 1.57 19.86 -8.64
C ALA A 295 1.80 20.20 -10.13
N GLU A 296 3.06 20.37 -10.54
CA GLU A 296 3.47 20.59 -11.92
C GLU A 296 3.90 19.25 -12.54
N GLY A 297 3.04 18.67 -13.37
CA GLY A 297 3.29 17.35 -13.98
C GLY A 297 2.04 16.52 -14.28
N ALA A 298 0.87 16.94 -13.80
CA ALA A 298 -0.42 16.38 -14.23
C ALA A 298 -0.85 16.86 -15.65
N GLY A 299 0.14 17.17 -16.50
CA GLY A 299 -0.06 17.55 -17.90
C GLY A 299 -0.46 16.33 -18.71
N GLY A 300 -1.55 16.47 -19.47
CA GLY A 300 -2.25 15.38 -20.13
C GLY A 300 -1.39 14.44 -20.98
N TRP A 301 -1.92 13.24 -21.17
CA TRP A 301 -1.43 12.24 -22.10
C TRP A 301 -1.29 12.87 -23.50
N GLY A 302 -0.06 13.24 -23.87
CA GLY A 302 0.22 13.81 -25.17
C GLY A 302 0.07 12.76 -26.26
N SER A 303 -0.98 12.86 -27.08
CA SER A 303 -1.00 12.21 -28.38
C SER A 303 0.10 12.82 -29.23
N GLY A 304 1.20 12.07 -29.41
CA GLY A 304 2.32 12.49 -30.22
C GLY A 304 1.92 12.76 -31.66
N THR A 305 1.63 14.02 -31.99
CA THR A 305 1.63 14.55 -33.36
C THR A 305 2.43 15.85 -33.40
N GLY A 306 3.67 15.78 -32.94
CA GLY A 306 4.65 16.84 -33.18
C GLY A 306 5.13 16.77 -34.63
N LYS A 307 4.51 17.53 -35.53
CA LYS A 307 5.11 17.90 -36.81
C LYS A 307 6.34 18.76 -36.52
N GLU A 308 7.54 18.21 -36.71
CA GLU A 308 8.77 18.99 -36.81
C GLU A 308 8.64 20.00 -37.96
N LYS A 309 8.51 21.28 -37.62
CA LYS A 309 8.90 22.36 -38.53
C LYS A 309 10.42 22.46 -38.46
N ARG A 310 11.08 22.03 -39.54
CA ARG A 310 12.47 22.39 -39.81
C ARG A 310 12.50 23.85 -40.22
N ASP A 311 12.94 24.71 -39.32
CA ASP A 311 13.47 26.00 -39.73
C ASP A 311 14.91 25.78 -40.19
N ARG A 312 15.14 26.15 -41.45
CA ARG A 312 16.47 26.32 -42.03
C ARG A 312 16.92 27.73 -41.68
N ASP A 313 18.13 27.85 -41.20
CA ASP A 313 19.08 28.90 -41.54
C ASP A 313 20.49 28.31 -41.47
#